data_AF-A0A1Q6KFB4-F1
#
_entry.id   AF-A0A1Q6KFB4-F1
#
_cell.length_a   1.000
_cell.length_b   1.000
_cell.length_c   1.000
_cell.angle_alpha   90.00
_cell.angle_beta   90.00
_cell.angle_gamma   90.00
#
_symmetry.space_group_name_H-M   'P 1'
#
loop_
_entity.id
_entity.type
_entity.pdbx_description
1 polymer ?
#
loop_
_entity_poly.entity_id
_entity_poly.type
_entity_poly.pdbx_seq_one_letter_code
_entity_poly.pdbx_strand_id
1 'polypeptide(L)'
;MKELVENIEKQISTDKEVISVLPRNGIRAIKSLLETIKDMTDKYEALNENVLQEIAARYDMLTDVEENVEIHQIEEEILRYDVAVRNTDTRSSFEKMGLDKIAYNVNGYYKSNLERLNTELIECVKQFQNVGIKLSAQDFDVSEYAKKYMDILLQEANKGNINSELVKSTFEKVYWECSDVVTHLYVSIKYIYDKYENEIDKFYQNKAEEILKSFNSTAEGVEDKKVELINKKKKIEATDNRIILNKFFTGAMNINDFKLDNYTRIYLELTSKELAKISEKEKADMDQNIAKLNDNLNEYAIYCEYKFLVDEILELRQEELKKNEENKSKKVKKTDYDLSKENIKKIKSEIFKINGKIDKPSKGLFGLKSSNDKKKNEEILKRNNLILDLKKEYLQLDTEIIRQKIVQNIDETSSLLDVLKLASSYYGFMARAMIKKNEEITDKEIGEEVKKVRDFINFSDFKVINNVKISDTKDLAVIIKDKYKLFGMQVSKENFQEDNLEDLIKKVKIVSNYNNIKKSKYSIDDLEYIVSVKEMLKK
;
A
#
# COMPACT_ATOMS: atom_id res chain seq x y z
N MET A 1 9.53 -16.91 44.61
CA MET A 1 8.15 -16.40 44.71
C MET A 1 7.19 -17.40 45.36
N LYS A 2 7.10 -18.66 44.92
CA LYS A 2 6.22 -19.68 45.55
C LYS A 2 6.49 -19.89 47.06
N GLU A 3 7.76 -20.06 47.43
CA GLU A 3 8.19 -20.19 48.83
C GLU A 3 7.93 -18.91 49.65
N LEU A 4 8.04 -17.73 49.03
CA LEU A 4 7.69 -16.45 49.65
C LEU A 4 6.19 -16.37 49.94
N VAL A 5 5.34 -16.74 48.97
CA VAL A 5 3.88 -16.76 49.14
C VAL A 5 3.47 -17.75 50.23
N GLU A 6 3.99 -18.98 50.22
CA GLU A 6 3.70 -20.00 51.23
C GLU A 6 4.10 -19.52 52.65
N ASN A 7 5.25 -18.85 52.77
CA ASN A 7 5.69 -18.27 54.04
C ASN A 7 4.77 -17.12 54.51
N ILE A 8 4.32 -16.26 53.59
CA ILE A 8 3.38 -15.17 53.90
C ILE A 8 2.01 -15.73 54.33
N GLU A 9 1.47 -16.74 53.62
CA GLU A 9 0.20 -17.38 53.97
C GLU A 9 0.25 -18.03 55.35
N LYS A 10 1.34 -18.74 55.66
CA LYS A 10 1.57 -19.33 56.98
C LYS A 10 1.66 -18.27 58.07
N GLN A 11 2.33 -17.16 57.79
CA GLN A 11 2.40 -16.03 58.71
C GLN A 11 1.03 -15.39 58.95
N ILE A 12 0.23 -15.18 57.89
CA ILE A 12 -1.15 -14.67 57.98
C ILE A 12 -2.03 -15.59 58.83
N SER A 13 -1.93 -16.90 58.63
CA SER A 13 -2.68 -17.87 59.43
C SER A 13 -2.32 -17.77 60.92
N THR A 14 -1.02 -17.69 61.21
CA THR A 14 -0.51 -17.58 62.59
C THR A 14 -0.96 -16.27 63.25
N ASP A 15 -0.81 -15.15 62.54
CA ASP A 15 -1.14 -13.82 63.06
C ASP A 15 -2.66 -13.67 63.29
N LYS A 16 -3.51 -14.29 62.44
CA LYS A 16 -4.97 -14.38 62.67
C LYS A 16 -5.33 -15.17 63.93
N GLU A 17 -4.66 -16.30 64.17
CA GLU A 17 -4.88 -17.11 65.37
C GLU A 17 -4.50 -16.33 66.63
N VAL A 18 -3.37 -15.63 66.61
CA VAL A 18 -2.93 -14.73 67.70
C VAL A 18 -3.98 -13.66 68.00
N ILE A 19 -4.50 -12.97 66.97
CA ILE A 19 -5.57 -11.97 67.16
C ILE A 19 -6.84 -12.59 67.78
N SER A 20 -7.16 -13.84 67.42
CA SER A 20 -8.39 -14.50 67.87
C SER A 20 -8.41 -14.83 69.36
N VAL A 21 -7.24 -15.05 69.97
CA VAL A 21 -7.09 -15.44 71.38
C VAL A 21 -6.84 -14.26 72.33
N LEU A 22 -6.70 -13.04 71.80
CA LEU A 22 -6.43 -11.85 72.63
C LEU A 22 -7.65 -11.42 73.47
N PRO A 23 -7.46 -11.00 74.75
CA PRO A 23 -8.56 -10.62 75.63
C PRO A 23 -9.28 -9.35 75.15
N ARG A 24 -10.63 -9.32 75.23
CA ARG A 24 -11.46 -8.20 74.74
C ARG A 24 -12.19 -7.40 75.84
N ASN A 25 -11.99 -7.78 77.10
CA ASN A 25 -12.73 -7.22 78.23
C ASN A 25 -11.85 -6.23 79.03
N GLY A 26 -12.28 -4.98 79.12
CA GLY A 26 -11.63 -3.92 79.90
C GLY A 26 -10.67 -3.04 79.09
N ILE A 27 -10.54 -1.77 79.50
CA ILE A 27 -9.83 -0.70 78.76
C ILE A 27 -8.37 -1.08 78.44
N ARG A 28 -7.67 -1.73 79.38
CA ARG A 28 -6.26 -2.12 79.22
C ARG A 28 -6.08 -3.23 78.17
N ALA A 29 -7.00 -4.20 78.14
CA ALA A 29 -6.99 -5.29 77.17
C ALA A 29 -7.32 -4.78 75.75
N ILE A 30 -8.30 -3.87 75.63
CA ILE A 30 -8.64 -3.21 74.37
C ILE A 30 -7.45 -2.40 73.82
N LYS A 31 -6.72 -1.67 74.68
CA LYS A 31 -5.54 -0.90 74.26
C LYS A 31 -4.44 -1.82 73.70
N SER A 32 -4.14 -2.93 74.38
CA SER A 32 -3.16 -3.92 73.91
C SER A 32 -3.59 -4.57 72.60
N LEU A 33 -4.86 -4.89 72.42
CA LEU A 33 -5.40 -5.44 71.18
C LEU A 33 -5.23 -4.46 70.01
N LEU A 34 -5.55 -3.18 70.21
CA LEU A 34 -5.40 -2.15 69.18
C LEU A 34 -3.93 -1.94 68.78
N GLU A 35 -3.01 -1.99 69.74
CA GLU A 35 -1.57 -1.88 69.51
C GLU A 35 -1.05 -3.08 68.71
N THR A 36 -1.44 -4.31 69.06
CA THR A 36 -1.08 -5.52 68.30
C THR A 36 -1.66 -5.51 66.88
N ILE A 37 -2.92 -5.06 66.72
CA ILE A 37 -3.53 -4.91 65.39
C ILE A 37 -2.74 -3.90 64.56
N LYS A 38 -2.38 -2.74 65.14
CA LYS A 38 -1.60 -1.73 64.46
C LYS A 38 -0.23 -2.25 64.03
N ASP A 39 0.52 -2.90 64.93
CA ASP A 39 1.84 -3.47 64.61
C ASP A 39 1.76 -4.51 63.48
N MET A 40 0.70 -5.34 63.49
CA MET A 40 0.45 -6.29 62.40
C MET A 40 0.09 -5.59 61.10
N THR A 41 -0.75 -4.56 61.13
CA THR A 41 -1.07 -3.73 59.96
C THR A 41 0.19 -3.13 59.36
N ASP A 42 1.01 -2.43 60.15
CA ASP A 42 2.24 -1.79 59.70
C ASP A 42 3.22 -2.82 59.09
N LYS A 43 3.33 -4.02 59.69
CA LYS A 43 4.13 -5.14 59.16
C LYS A 43 3.63 -5.62 57.80
N TYR A 44 2.31 -5.79 57.63
CA TYR A 44 1.73 -6.26 56.36
C TYR A 44 1.76 -5.19 55.27
N GLU A 45 1.66 -3.92 55.63
CA GLU A 45 1.87 -2.79 54.71
C GLU A 45 3.30 -2.79 54.18
N ALA A 46 4.31 -2.87 55.06
CA ALA A 46 5.72 -2.96 54.65
C ALA A 46 6.02 -4.21 53.81
N LEU A 47 5.41 -5.35 54.15
CA LEU A 47 5.54 -6.57 53.33
C LEU A 47 4.93 -6.38 51.94
N ASN A 48 3.76 -5.75 51.85
CA ASN A 48 3.10 -5.47 50.58
C ASN A 48 3.95 -4.53 49.70
N GLU A 49 4.53 -3.48 50.29
CA GLU A 49 5.46 -2.59 49.58
C GLU A 49 6.67 -3.35 49.02
N ASN A 50 7.30 -4.21 49.82
CA ASN A 50 8.44 -5.02 49.36
C ASN A 50 8.04 -5.98 48.23
N VAL A 51 6.88 -6.62 48.31
CA VAL A 51 6.38 -7.51 47.25
C VAL A 51 6.09 -6.73 45.97
N LEU A 52 5.51 -5.54 46.08
CA LEU A 52 5.26 -4.66 44.93
C LEU A 52 6.56 -4.18 44.28
N GLN A 53 7.58 -3.84 45.07
CA GLN A 53 8.90 -3.46 44.55
C GLN A 53 9.57 -4.62 43.80
N GLU A 54 9.52 -5.83 44.33
CA GLU A 54 10.06 -7.03 43.64
C GLU A 54 9.28 -7.33 42.35
N ILE A 55 7.95 -7.15 42.38
CA ILE A 55 7.11 -7.30 41.18
C ILE A 55 7.50 -6.27 40.11
N ALA A 56 7.65 -5.00 40.51
CA ALA A 56 8.05 -3.93 39.60
C ALA A 56 9.46 -4.16 39.05
N ALA A 57 10.42 -4.52 39.90
CA ALA A 57 11.80 -4.80 39.47
C ALA A 57 11.88 -5.96 38.46
N ARG A 58 11.12 -7.04 38.70
CA ARG A 58 11.05 -8.16 37.73
C ARG A 58 10.35 -7.76 36.44
N TYR A 59 9.28 -6.96 36.52
CA TYR A 59 8.60 -6.42 35.35
C TYR A 59 9.53 -5.55 34.50
N ASP A 60 10.25 -4.62 35.14
CA ASP A 60 11.21 -3.74 34.48
C ASP A 60 12.31 -4.55 33.81
N MET A 61 12.90 -5.52 34.51
CA MET A 61 13.91 -6.42 33.94
C MET A 61 13.41 -7.19 32.70
N LEU A 62 12.17 -7.67 32.73
CA LEU A 62 11.60 -8.42 31.60
C LEU A 62 11.28 -7.51 30.41
N THR A 63 10.82 -6.29 30.69
CA THR A 63 10.36 -5.33 29.68
C THR A 63 11.44 -4.37 29.16
N ASP A 64 12.60 -4.33 29.82
CA ASP A 64 13.80 -3.64 29.35
C ASP A 64 14.39 -4.39 28.14
N VAL A 65 13.87 -4.05 26.97
CA VAL A 65 14.31 -4.56 25.67
C VAL A 65 14.31 -3.45 24.65
N GLU A 66 15.40 -3.40 23.89
CA GLU A 66 15.49 -2.59 22.68
C GLU A 66 15.13 -3.42 21.45
N GLU A 67 14.65 -2.74 20.41
CA GLU A 67 14.43 -3.35 19.11
C GLU A 67 15.78 -3.65 18.44
N ASN A 68 15.86 -4.78 17.73
CA ASN A 68 17.06 -5.12 16.99
C ASN A 68 17.39 -4.04 15.93
N VAL A 69 18.54 -3.38 16.11
CA VAL A 69 19.06 -2.32 15.22
C VAL A 69 19.17 -2.75 13.75
N GLU A 70 19.32 -4.05 13.48
CA GLU A 70 19.38 -4.60 12.12
C GLU A 70 18.06 -4.41 11.36
N ILE A 71 16.92 -4.35 12.06
CA ILE A 71 15.59 -4.16 11.45
C ILE A 71 15.54 -2.80 10.73
N HIS A 72 15.96 -1.72 11.41
CA HIS A 72 16.01 -0.38 10.82
C HIS A 72 17.01 -0.30 9.66
N GLN A 73 18.19 -0.92 9.79
CA GLN A 73 19.20 -0.95 8.72
C GLN A 73 18.65 -1.66 7.47
N ILE A 74 18.01 -2.82 7.63
CA ILE A 74 17.40 -3.54 6.52
C ILE A 74 16.24 -2.74 5.92
N GLU A 75 15.45 -2.03 6.73
CA GLU A 75 14.37 -1.19 6.23
C GLU A 75 14.86 -0.04 5.35
N GLU A 76 15.93 0.65 5.75
CA GLU A 76 16.57 1.68 4.92
C GLU A 76 17.12 1.08 3.61
N GLU A 77 17.73 -0.12 3.67
CA GLU A 77 18.17 -0.82 2.47
C GLU A 77 17.00 -1.20 1.55
N ILE A 78 15.90 -1.74 2.09
CA ILE A 78 14.69 -2.07 1.31
C ILE A 78 14.18 -0.83 0.58
N LEU A 79 14.11 0.33 1.26
CA LEU A 79 13.67 1.58 0.64
C LEU A 79 14.63 2.04 -0.48
N ARG A 80 15.94 1.88 -0.27
CA ARG A 80 16.95 2.16 -1.31
C ARG A 80 16.77 1.27 -2.54
N TYR A 81 16.56 -0.03 -2.34
CA TYR A 81 16.30 -0.98 -3.43
C TYR A 81 14.93 -0.74 -4.10
N ASP A 82 13.90 -0.35 -3.36
CA ASP A 82 12.60 0.00 -3.92
C ASP A 82 12.67 1.22 -4.87
N VAL A 83 13.43 2.25 -4.49
CA VAL A 83 13.72 3.37 -5.39
C VAL A 83 14.44 2.89 -6.64
N ALA A 84 15.41 1.99 -6.53
CA ALA A 84 16.12 1.44 -7.67
C ALA A 84 15.17 0.68 -8.62
N VAL A 85 14.36 -0.26 -8.10
CA VAL A 85 13.37 -1.02 -8.87
C VAL A 85 12.44 -0.08 -9.63
N ARG A 86 11.88 0.95 -8.98
CA ARG A 86 10.95 1.90 -9.62
C ARG A 86 11.56 2.68 -10.80
N ASN A 87 12.89 2.82 -10.85
CA ASN A 87 13.56 3.50 -11.96
C ASN A 87 14.02 2.53 -13.05
N THR A 88 14.30 1.27 -12.70
CA THR A 88 14.80 0.23 -13.62
C THR A 88 13.71 -0.69 -14.17
N ASP A 89 12.48 -0.58 -13.67
CA ASP A 89 11.33 -1.34 -14.18
C ASP A 89 10.92 -0.95 -15.62
N THR A 90 9.94 -1.68 -16.15
CA THR A 90 9.48 -1.58 -17.54
C THR A 90 8.36 -0.57 -17.77
N ARG A 91 7.98 0.21 -16.75
CA ARG A 91 6.96 1.27 -16.88
C ARG A 91 7.44 2.36 -17.82
N SER A 92 6.50 3.00 -18.51
CA SER A 92 6.79 4.15 -19.36
C SER A 92 7.31 5.33 -18.53
N SER A 93 8.02 6.26 -19.17
CA SER A 93 8.46 7.47 -18.49
C SER A 93 7.29 8.32 -17.98
N PHE A 94 6.15 8.32 -18.67
CA PHE A 94 4.90 8.93 -18.22
C PHE A 94 4.42 8.37 -16.86
N GLU A 95 4.43 7.04 -16.70
CA GLU A 95 4.06 6.37 -15.45
C GLU A 95 5.13 6.55 -14.37
N LYS A 96 6.43 6.56 -14.72
CA LYS A 96 7.53 6.81 -13.78
C LYS A 96 7.47 8.22 -13.20
N MET A 97 7.03 9.21 -13.99
CA MET A 97 6.75 10.56 -13.51
C MET A 97 5.46 10.67 -12.69
N GLY A 98 4.60 9.65 -12.68
CA GLY A 98 3.28 9.71 -12.05
C GLY A 98 2.28 10.60 -12.78
N LEU A 99 2.55 10.94 -14.05
CA LEU A 99 1.64 11.77 -14.85
C LEU A 99 0.34 11.06 -15.21
N ASP A 100 0.31 9.72 -15.16
CA ASP A 100 -0.90 8.91 -15.33
C ASP A 100 -1.94 9.19 -14.24
N LYS A 101 -1.50 9.26 -12.98
CA LYS A 101 -2.35 9.65 -11.85
C LYS A 101 -2.80 11.10 -11.96
N ILE A 102 -1.88 12.02 -12.24
CA ILE A 102 -2.19 13.45 -12.38
C ILE A 102 -3.21 13.67 -13.50
N ALA A 103 -2.99 13.07 -14.66
CA ALA A 103 -3.89 13.19 -15.81
C ALA A 103 -5.27 12.61 -15.49
N TYR A 104 -5.35 11.47 -14.79
CA TYR A 104 -6.62 10.92 -14.31
C TYR A 104 -7.34 11.89 -13.36
N ASN A 105 -6.64 12.43 -12.37
CA ASN A 105 -7.23 13.33 -11.37
C ASN A 105 -7.72 14.66 -12.00
N VAL A 106 -6.95 15.23 -12.91
CA VAL A 106 -7.35 16.45 -13.66
C VAL A 106 -8.55 16.15 -14.58
N ASN A 107 -8.60 14.99 -15.21
CA ASN A 107 -9.73 14.59 -16.04
C ASN A 107 -11.02 14.35 -15.23
N GLY A 108 -10.89 13.84 -14.00
CA GLY A 108 -11.99 13.54 -13.07
C GLY A 108 -12.53 14.74 -12.26
N TYR A 109 -12.16 15.98 -12.63
CA TYR A 109 -12.41 17.18 -11.83
C TYR A 109 -13.87 17.41 -11.38
N TYR A 110 -14.85 16.88 -12.11
CA TYR A 110 -16.28 17.00 -11.78
C TYR A 110 -16.67 16.30 -10.47
N LYS A 111 -15.82 15.38 -9.97
CA LYS A 111 -15.93 14.78 -8.64
C LYS A 111 -15.06 15.47 -7.58
N SER A 112 -14.45 16.62 -7.91
CA SER A 112 -13.48 17.27 -7.04
C SER A 112 -13.64 18.80 -6.95
N ASN A 113 -12.70 19.45 -6.27
CA ASN A 113 -12.70 20.89 -6.01
C ASN A 113 -11.49 21.57 -6.65
N LEU A 114 -11.53 22.91 -6.71
CA LEU A 114 -10.48 23.72 -7.30
C LEU A 114 -9.12 23.55 -6.60
N GLU A 115 -9.11 23.37 -5.28
CA GLU A 115 -7.87 23.22 -4.50
C GLU A 115 -7.10 21.95 -4.89
N ARG A 116 -7.82 20.85 -5.10
CA ARG A 116 -7.21 19.61 -5.59
C ARG A 116 -6.70 19.79 -7.02
N LEU A 117 -7.50 20.40 -7.91
CA LEU A 117 -7.05 20.70 -9.28
C LEU A 117 -5.73 21.50 -9.27
N ASN A 118 -5.62 22.52 -8.43
CA ASN A 118 -4.41 23.33 -8.30
C ASN A 118 -3.22 22.51 -7.83
N THR A 119 -3.45 21.63 -6.86
CA THR A 119 -2.42 20.72 -6.34
C THR A 119 -1.90 19.80 -7.45
N GLU A 120 -2.79 19.17 -8.23
CA GLU A 120 -2.41 18.29 -9.34
C GLU A 120 -1.64 19.03 -10.46
N LEU A 121 -2.05 20.26 -10.80
CA LEU A 121 -1.38 21.07 -11.81
C LEU A 121 0.02 21.51 -11.37
N ILE A 122 0.19 21.89 -10.10
CA ILE A 122 1.50 22.24 -9.55
C ILE A 122 2.38 20.99 -9.41
N GLU A 123 1.81 19.85 -9.02
CA GLU A 123 2.54 18.59 -8.98
C GLU A 123 3.02 18.18 -10.37
N CYS A 124 2.18 18.33 -11.41
CA CYS A 124 2.60 18.15 -12.81
C CYS A 124 3.87 18.95 -13.13
N VAL A 125 3.87 20.24 -12.83
CA VAL A 125 5.00 21.13 -13.12
C VAL A 125 6.27 20.70 -12.37
N LYS A 126 6.14 20.26 -11.11
CA LYS A 126 7.26 19.71 -10.34
C LYS A 126 7.81 18.43 -10.97
N GLN A 127 6.96 17.55 -11.50
CA GLN A 127 7.43 16.31 -12.15
C GLN A 127 8.27 16.59 -13.40
N PHE A 128 7.90 17.59 -14.21
CA PHE A 128 8.76 18.05 -15.31
C PHE A 128 10.06 18.67 -14.81
N GLN A 129 10.01 19.46 -13.73
CA GLN A 129 11.22 20.04 -13.14
C GLN A 129 12.19 18.97 -12.61
N ASN A 130 11.68 17.87 -12.06
CA ASN A 130 12.49 16.75 -11.54
C ASN A 130 13.33 16.05 -12.63
N VAL A 131 12.90 16.13 -13.89
CA VAL A 131 13.64 15.60 -15.04
C VAL A 131 14.40 16.70 -15.81
N GLY A 132 14.50 17.90 -15.23
CA GLY A 132 15.27 19.02 -15.79
C GLY A 132 14.49 19.96 -16.72
N ILE A 133 13.18 19.77 -16.88
CA ILE A 133 12.32 20.57 -17.77
C ILE A 133 11.61 21.64 -16.95
N LYS A 134 12.01 22.90 -17.15
CA LYS A 134 11.36 24.05 -16.47
C LYS A 134 10.18 24.53 -17.28
N LEU A 135 8.96 24.24 -16.80
CA LEU A 135 7.74 24.75 -17.41
C LEU A 135 7.43 26.18 -16.97
N SER A 136 6.87 26.93 -17.89
CA SER A 136 6.31 28.27 -17.67
C SER A 136 4.87 28.31 -18.19
N ALA A 137 4.16 29.41 -17.96
CA ALA A 137 2.84 29.62 -18.55
C ALA A 137 2.84 29.51 -20.09
N GLN A 138 3.98 29.79 -20.75
CA GLN A 138 4.12 29.68 -22.20
C GLN A 138 4.05 28.25 -22.70
N ASP A 139 4.28 27.25 -21.85
CA ASP A 139 4.18 25.84 -22.22
C ASP A 139 2.72 25.34 -22.22
N PHE A 140 1.80 26.08 -21.62
CA PHE A 140 0.36 25.81 -21.61
C PHE A 140 -0.34 26.51 -22.79
N ASP A 141 0.24 26.39 -23.98
CA ASP A 141 -0.11 27.15 -25.20
C ASP A 141 -1.20 26.50 -26.08
N VAL A 142 -1.83 25.43 -25.60
CA VAL A 142 -2.98 24.81 -26.28
C VAL A 142 -4.13 25.82 -26.47
N SER A 143 -4.32 26.74 -25.51
CA SER A 143 -5.27 27.85 -25.61
C SER A 143 -4.91 29.00 -24.67
N GLU A 144 -5.43 30.21 -24.92
CA GLU A 144 -5.27 31.35 -24.02
C GLU A 144 -5.82 31.10 -22.61
N TYR A 145 -6.85 30.26 -22.46
CA TYR A 145 -7.50 29.98 -21.19
C TYR A 145 -6.57 29.22 -20.24
N ALA A 146 -5.97 28.13 -20.72
CA ALA A 146 -5.00 27.34 -19.97
C ALA A 146 -3.78 28.19 -19.58
N LYS A 147 -3.24 28.95 -20.54
CA LYS A 147 -2.12 29.87 -20.32
C LYS A 147 -2.41 30.94 -19.27
N LYS A 148 -3.53 31.65 -19.38
CA LYS A 148 -3.96 32.69 -18.42
C LYS A 148 -4.06 32.13 -17.01
N TYR A 149 -4.67 30.95 -16.87
CA TYR A 149 -4.83 30.31 -15.58
C TYR A 149 -3.49 29.90 -14.97
N MET A 150 -2.67 29.19 -15.75
CA MET A 150 -1.37 28.71 -15.29
C MET A 150 -0.38 29.83 -14.99
N ASP A 151 -0.46 30.98 -15.66
CA ASP A 151 0.36 32.15 -15.34
C ASP A 151 0.16 32.61 -13.90
N ILE A 152 -1.10 32.83 -13.50
CA ILE A 152 -1.43 33.25 -12.13
C ILE A 152 -1.15 32.12 -11.13
N LEU A 153 -1.53 30.88 -11.45
CA LEU A 153 -1.30 29.75 -10.55
C LEU A 153 0.20 29.55 -10.25
N LEU A 154 1.07 29.64 -11.25
CA LEU A 154 2.52 29.52 -11.08
C LEU A 154 3.12 30.70 -10.30
N GLN A 155 2.64 31.92 -10.55
CA GLN A 155 3.07 33.10 -9.78
C GLN A 155 2.74 32.98 -8.29
N GLU A 156 1.53 32.52 -7.97
CA GLU A 156 1.06 32.35 -6.60
C GLU A 156 1.68 31.12 -5.92
N ALA A 157 1.99 30.07 -6.68
CA ALA A 157 2.78 28.93 -6.20
C ALA A 157 4.17 29.34 -5.70
N ASN A 158 4.85 30.26 -6.40
CA ASN A 158 6.14 30.81 -5.96
C ASN A 158 6.05 31.62 -4.67
N LYS A 159 4.86 32.11 -4.32
CA LYS A 159 4.58 32.79 -3.04
C LYS A 159 4.12 31.82 -1.94
N GLY A 160 4.02 30.53 -2.25
CA GLY A 160 3.59 29.49 -1.31
C GLY A 160 2.08 29.39 -1.11
N ASN A 161 1.25 30.04 -1.95
CA ASN A 161 -0.21 30.00 -1.81
C ASN A 161 -0.93 29.69 -3.13
N ILE A 162 -1.09 28.40 -3.45
CA ILE A 162 -1.73 27.94 -4.69
C ILE A 162 -3.26 28.10 -4.71
N ASN A 163 -3.87 28.54 -3.60
CA ASN A 163 -5.33 28.67 -3.43
C ASN A 163 -5.72 30.08 -3.00
N SER A 164 -4.93 31.09 -3.37
CA SER A 164 -5.22 32.48 -3.06
C SER A 164 -6.51 32.96 -3.75
N GLU A 165 -7.10 34.03 -3.22
CA GLU A 165 -8.28 34.67 -3.85
C GLU A 165 -8.00 35.14 -5.28
N LEU A 166 -6.75 35.45 -5.61
CA LEU A 166 -6.34 35.78 -6.98
C LEU A 166 -6.43 34.55 -7.90
N VAL A 167 -5.99 33.38 -7.43
CA VAL A 167 -6.14 32.12 -8.19
C VAL A 167 -7.62 31.80 -8.39
N LYS A 168 -8.44 31.87 -7.33
CA LYS A 168 -9.88 31.57 -7.39
C LYS A 168 -10.62 32.49 -8.36
N SER A 169 -10.43 33.80 -8.24
CA SER A 169 -11.05 34.78 -9.14
C SER A 169 -10.56 34.66 -10.58
N THR A 170 -9.29 34.29 -10.79
CA THR A 170 -8.76 34.00 -12.13
C THR A 170 -9.41 32.76 -12.73
N PHE A 171 -9.55 31.68 -11.94
CA PHE A 171 -10.24 30.48 -12.39
C PHE A 171 -11.68 30.80 -12.78
N GLU A 172 -12.43 31.49 -11.92
CA GLU A 172 -13.82 31.87 -12.18
C GLU A 172 -13.94 32.68 -13.49
N LYS A 173 -13.09 33.70 -13.65
CA LYS A 173 -13.08 34.51 -14.87
C LYS A 173 -12.80 33.68 -16.12
N VAL A 174 -11.76 32.83 -16.08
CA VAL A 174 -11.40 31.99 -17.23
C VAL A 174 -12.48 30.95 -17.50
N TYR A 175 -13.14 30.41 -16.48
CA TYR A 175 -14.24 29.47 -16.61
C TYR A 175 -15.45 30.08 -17.31
N TRP A 176 -15.79 31.33 -17.00
CA TRP A 176 -16.85 32.05 -17.72
C TRP A 176 -16.49 32.37 -19.17
N GLU A 177 -15.20 32.55 -19.48
CA GLU A 177 -14.71 32.67 -20.87
C GLU A 177 -14.72 31.32 -21.60
N CYS A 178 -14.45 30.22 -20.90
CA CYS A 178 -14.41 28.85 -21.43
C CYS A 178 -14.74 27.83 -20.34
N SER A 179 -15.97 27.31 -20.35
CA SER A 179 -16.45 26.31 -19.38
C SER A 179 -15.67 24.99 -19.43
N ASP A 180 -14.95 24.74 -20.53
CA ASP A 180 -14.11 23.56 -20.75
C ASP A 180 -12.63 23.77 -20.38
N VAL A 181 -12.29 24.84 -19.64
CA VAL A 181 -10.89 25.17 -19.28
C VAL A 181 -10.13 23.99 -18.65
N VAL A 182 -10.80 23.16 -17.83
CA VAL A 182 -10.14 21.98 -17.23
C VAL A 182 -9.77 20.92 -18.27
N THR A 183 -10.59 20.75 -19.31
CA THR A 183 -10.23 19.91 -20.47
C THR A 183 -9.02 20.50 -21.20
N HIS A 184 -8.92 21.81 -21.33
CA HIS A 184 -7.77 22.46 -21.95
C HIS A 184 -6.49 22.25 -21.12
N LEU A 185 -6.60 22.28 -19.79
CA LEU A 185 -5.48 21.98 -18.88
C LEU A 185 -5.06 20.50 -18.98
N TYR A 186 -6.01 19.55 -18.99
CA TYR A 186 -5.73 18.13 -19.22
C TYR A 186 -4.97 17.90 -20.53
N VAL A 187 -5.47 18.47 -21.64
CA VAL A 187 -4.83 18.35 -22.96
C VAL A 187 -3.44 18.99 -22.95
N SER A 188 -3.25 20.08 -22.21
CA SER A 188 -1.94 20.72 -22.07
C SER A 188 -0.93 19.77 -21.41
N ILE A 189 -1.31 19.04 -20.35
CA ILE A 189 -0.43 18.05 -19.70
C ILE A 189 0.05 16.99 -20.69
N LYS A 190 -0.89 16.37 -21.43
CA LYS A 190 -0.56 15.35 -22.44
C LYS A 190 0.29 15.94 -23.58
N TYR A 191 -0.04 17.14 -24.04
CA TYR A 191 0.70 17.81 -25.09
C TYR A 191 2.14 18.15 -24.69
N ILE A 192 2.34 18.68 -23.47
CA ILE A 192 3.66 19.02 -22.95
C ILE A 192 4.50 17.75 -22.82
N TYR A 193 3.93 16.65 -22.31
CA TYR A 193 4.65 15.36 -22.30
C TYR A 193 5.08 14.94 -23.71
N ASP A 194 4.16 14.94 -24.70
CA ASP A 194 4.50 14.56 -26.07
C ASP A 194 5.57 15.47 -26.71
N LYS A 195 5.65 16.75 -26.31
CA LYS A 195 6.67 17.69 -26.76
C LYS A 195 8.07 17.31 -26.24
N TYR A 196 8.15 16.76 -25.04
CA TYR A 196 9.40 16.45 -24.35
C TYR A 196 9.69 14.95 -24.19
N GLU A 197 8.83 14.07 -24.72
CA GLU A 197 8.87 12.61 -24.53
C GLU A 197 10.28 12.03 -24.73
N ASN A 198 10.97 12.37 -25.83
CA ASN A 198 12.32 11.89 -26.11
C ASN A 198 13.37 12.32 -25.06
N GLU A 199 13.26 13.54 -24.53
CA GLU A 199 14.18 14.05 -23.51
C GLU A 199 13.96 13.32 -22.18
N ILE A 200 12.70 13.07 -21.84
CA ILE A 200 12.28 12.38 -20.62
C ILE A 200 12.65 10.89 -20.68
N ASP A 201 12.41 10.23 -21.82
CA ASP A 201 12.80 8.83 -22.03
C ASP A 201 14.31 8.65 -21.87
N LYS A 202 15.09 9.56 -22.47
CA LYS A 202 16.55 9.56 -22.33
C LYS A 202 17.00 9.80 -20.89
N PHE A 203 16.32 10.67 -20.15
CA PHE A 203 16.59 10.89 -18.73
C PHE A 203 16.42 9.59 -17.93
N TYR A 204 15.29 8.90 -18.07
CA TYR A 204 15.05 7.66 -17.33
C TYR A 204 15.93 6.50 -17.79
N GLN A 205 16.28 6.44 -19.08
CA GLN A 205 17.25 5.46 -19.57
C GLN A 205 18.61 5.65 -18.89
N ASN A 206 19.17 6.87 -18.94
CA ASN A 206 20.45 7.18 -18.31
C ASN A 206 20.41 6.90 -16.79
N LYS A 207 19.32 7.28 -16.13
CA LYS A 207 19.13 7.06 -14.69
C LYS A 207 19.07 5.57 -14.35
N ALA A 208 18.39 4.75 -15.15
CA ALA A 208 18.38 3.31 -14.98
C ALA A 208 19.78 2.72 -15.16
N GLU A 209 20.51 3.12 -16.20
CA GLU A 209 21.89 2.67 -16.44
C GLU A 209 22.84 3.04 -15.29
N GLU A 210 22.73 4.26 -14.76
CA GLU A 210 23.51 4.73 -13.60
C GLU A 210 23.21 3.90 -12.34
N ILE A 211 21.92 3.68 -12.06
CA ILE A 211 21.48 2.87 -10.91
C ILE A 211 22.03 1.45 -11.04
N LEU A 212 21.80 0.77 -12.16
CA LEU A 212 22.26 -0.61 -12.36
C LEU A 212 23.77 -0.74 -12.23
N LYS A 213 24.53 0.24 -12.74
CA LYS A 213 25.98 0.31 -12.55
C LYS A 213 26.38 0.50 -11.08
N SER A 214 25.68 1.36 -10.34
CA SER A 214 25.96 1.61 -8.92
C SER A 214 25.68 0.40 -8.02
N PHE A 215 24.68 -0.41 -8.38
CA PHE A 215 24.36 -1.67 -7.70
C PHE A 215 25.17 -2.86 -8.22
N ASN A 216 25.90 -2.69 -9.33
CA ASN A 216 26.59 -3.76 -10.06
C ASN A 216 25.67 -4.98 -10.30
N SER A 217 24.46 -4.72 -10.79
CA SER A 217 23.40 -5.72 -10.92
C SER A 217 22.50 -5.46 -12.12
N THR A 218 21.67 -6.45 -12.48
CA THR A 218 20.59 -6.29 -13.46
C THR A 218 19.32 -5.78 -12.76
N ALA A 219 18.31 -5.35 -13.53
CA ALA A 219 17.03 -4.95 -12.95
C ALA A 219 16.39 -6.07 -12.12
N GLU A 220 16.42 -7.30 -12.65
CA GLU A 220 15.97 -8.52 -11.95
C GLU A 220 16.78 -8.76 -10.67
N GLY A 221 18.12 -8.65 -10.73
CA GLY A 221 18.97 -8.84 -9.55
C GLY A 221 18.77 -7.78 -8.46
N VAL A 222 18.41 -6.54 -8.83
CA VAL A 222 17.99 -5.50 -7.86
C VAL A 222 16.67 -5.88 -7.20
N GLU A 223 15.70 -6.36 -7.97
CA GLU A 223 14.41 -6.80 -7.44
C GLU A 223 14.54 -8.03 -6.53
N ASP A 224 15.31 -9.04 -6.94
CA ASP A 224 15.58 -10.24 -6.15
C ASP A 224 16.23 -9.90 -4.80
N LYS A 225 17.20 -8.98 -4.81
CA LYS A 225 17.85 -8.55 -3.56
C LYS A 225 16.88 -7.82 -2.64
N LYS A 226 15.96 -7.01 -3.18
CA LYS A 226 14.88 -6.38 -2.41
C LYS A 226 14.03 -7.44 -1.71
N VAL A 227 13.61 -8.47 -2.44
CA VAL A 227 12.79 -9.58 -1.91
C VAL A 227 13.56 -10.37 -0.85
N GLU A 228 14.85 -10.60 -1.03
CA GLU A 228 15.71 -11.23 -0.02
C GLU A 228 15.75 -10.42 1.29
N LEU A 229 15.90 -9.10 1.20
CA LEU A 229 15.92 -8.21 2.36
C LEU A 229 14.57 -8.18 3.08
N ILE A 230 13.44 -8.11 2.35
CA ILE A 230 12.09 -8.21 2.92
C ILE A 230 11.93 -9.51 3.71
N ASN A 231 12.39 -10.63 3.14
CA ASN A 231 12.37 -11.93 3.79
C ASN A 231 13.24 -11.98 5.04
N LYS A 232 14.41 -11.36 5.00
CA LYS A 232 15.33 -11.27 6.14
C LYS A 232 14.70 -10.45 7.27
N LYS A 233 14.16 -9.27 6.96
CA LYS A 233 13.46 -8.39 7.91
C LYS A 233 12.34 -9.15 8.61
N LYS A 234 11.44 -9.78 7.85
CA LYS A 234 10.31 -10.55 8.38
C LYS A 234 10.74 -11.63 9.37
N LYS A 235 11.84 -12.34 9.09
CA LYS A 235 12.37 -13.39 9.97
C LYS A 235 12.90 -12.83 11.29
N ILE A 236 13.59 -11.69 11.24
CA ILE A 236 14.13 -11.04 12.44
C ILE A 236 12.98 -10.50 13.30
N GLU A 237 12.03 -9.77 12.69
CA GLU A 237 10.85 -9.22 13.38
C GLU A 237 9.96 -10.28 14.02
N ALA A 238 9.91 -11.48 13.44
CA ALA A 238 9.11 -12.58 13.97
C ALA A 238 9.59 -13.03 15.36
N THR A 239 10.90 -12.92 15.64
CA THR A 239 11.53 -13.37 16.89
C THR A 239 12.06 -12.22 17.76
N ASP A 240 11.93 -10.98 17.30
CA ASP A 240 12.41 -9.80 18.02
C ASP A 240 11.65 -9.60 19.34
N ASN A 241 12.40 -9.41 20.43
CA ASN A 241 11.84 -9.34 21.78
C ASN A 241 10.96 -8.10 21.97
N ARG A 242 11.36 -6.95 21.43
CA ARG A 242 10.61 -5.70 21.57
C ARG A 242 9.31 -5.77 20.77
N ILE A 243 9.36 -6.32 19.56
CA ILE A 243 8.19 -6.50 18.69
C ILE A 243 7.19 -7.51 19.29
N ILE A 244 7.67 -8.66 19.79
CA ILE A 244 6.81 -9.65 20.46
C ILE A 244 6.11 -9.01 21.66
N LEU A 245 6.87 -8.35 22.54
CA LEU A 245 6.33 -7.67 23.71
C LEU A 245 5.28 -6.62 23.33
N ASN A 246 5.57 -5.80 22.31
CA ASN A 246 4.66 -4.78 21.80
C ASN A 246 3.34 -5.38 21.29
N LYS A 247 3.37 -6.55 20.65
CA LYS A 247 2.14 -7.22 20.17
C LYS A 247 1.21 -7.62 21.33
N PHE A 248 1.73 -8.03 22.48
CA PHE A 248 0.92 -8.24 23.68
C PHE A 248 0.44 -6.92 24.28
N PHE A 249 1.29 -5.89 24.28
CA PHE A 249 0.94 -4.59 24.83
C PHE A 249 -0.16 -3.84 24.08
N THR A 250 -0.25 -4.02 22.77
CA THR A 250 -1.28 -3.42 21.90
C THR A 250 -2.53 -4.29 21.79
N GLY A 251 -2.50 -5.52 22.32
CA GLY A 251 -3.60 -6.49 22.17
C GLY A 251 -3.64 -7.21 20.81
N ALA A 252 -2.62 -7.02 19.96
CA ALA A 252 -2.48 -7.77 18.70
C ALA A 252 -2.24 -9.27 18.94
N MET A 253 -1.75 -9.64 20.12
CA MET A 253 -1.65 -11.01 20.62
C MET A 253 -2.33 -11.11 21.99
N ASN A 254 -3.15 -12.14 22.17
CA ASN A 254 -3.78 -12.46 23.45
C ASN A 254 -3.04 -13.60 24.13
N ILE A 255 -2.60 -13.41 25.37
CA ILE A 255 -1.86 -14.44 26.12
C ILE A 255 -2.62 -15.77 26.25
N ASN A 256 -3.96 -15.73 26.33
CA ASN A 256 -4.77 -16.94 26.44
C ASN A 256 -4.68 -17.82 25.20
N ASP A 257 -4.41 -17.25 24.02
CA ASP A 257 -4.23 -18.02 22.79
C ASP A 257 -2.96 -18.88 22.84
N PHE A 258 -1.98 -18.52 23.66
CA PHE A 258 -0.67 -19.17 23.72
C PHE A 258 -0.50 -20.12 24.90
N LYS A 259 -1.56 -20.37 25.69
CA LYS A 259 -1.54 -21.41 26.74
C LYS A 259 -1.26 -22.78 26.13
N LEU A 260 -0.50 -23.62 26.84
CA LEU A 260 -0.01 -24.91 26.33
C LEU A 260 -1.14 -25.82 25.84
N ASP A 261 -2.25 -25.88 26.56
CA ASP A 261 -3.42 -26.70 26.18
C ASP A 261 -4.04 -26.21 24.87
N ASN A 262 -4.17 -24.89 24.70
CA ASN A 262 -4.71 -24.29 23.49
C ASN A 262 -3.78 -24.53 22.29
N TYR A 263 -2.47 -24.29 22.47
CA TYR A 263 -1.46 -24.59 21.46
C TYR A 263 -1.50 -26.06 21.03
N THR A 264 -1.54 -26.98 22.01
CA THR A 264 -1.56 -28.43 21.75
C THR A 264 -2.82 -28.84 20.97
N ARG A 265 -3.99 -28.29 21.35
CA ARG A 265 -5.25 -28.52 20.65
C ARG A 265 -5.20 -28.04 19.20
N ILE A 266 -4.78 -26.79 18.97
CA ILE A 266 -4.71 -26.22 17.60
C ILE A 266 -3.67 -26.97 16.76
N TYR A 267 -2.52 -27.33 17.34
CA TYR A 267 -1.50 -28.12 16.65
C TYR A 267 -2.06 -29.48 16.21
N LEU A 268 -2.79 -30.17 17.09
CA LEU A 268 -3.46 -31.43 16.75
C LEU A 268 -4.50 -31.24 15.64
N GLU A 269 -5.31 -30.18 15.69
CA GLU A 269 -6.29 -29.86 14.65
C GLU A 269 -5.64 -29.65 13.28
N LEU A 270 -4.51 -28.91 13.22
CA LEU A 270 -3.84 -28.58 11.97
C LEU A 270 -3.04 -29.74 11.37
N THR A 271 -2.62 -30.72 12.18
CA THR A 271 -1.63 -31.73 11.76
C THR A 271 -2.11 -33.17 11.95
N SER A 272 -3.16 -33.40 12.72
CA SER A 272 -3.57 -34.71 13.25
C SER A 272 -2.46 -35.45 14.01
N LYS A 273 -1.49 -34.71 14.57
CA LYS A 273 -0.35 -35.26 15.32
C LYS A 273 -0.36 -34.77 16.76
N GLU A 274 -0.28 -35.71 17.70
CA GLU A 274 -0.09 -35.41 19.11
C GLU A 274 1.38 -35.05 19.38
N LEU A 275 1.63 -33.91 20.03
CA LEU A 275 2.98 -33.43 20.34
C LEU A 275 3.83 -34.43 21.13
N ALA A 276 3.20 -35.23 22.00
CA ALA A 276 3.89 -36.25 22.80
C ALA A 276 4.35 -37.47 22.00
N LYS A 277 3.84 -37.65 20.77
CA LYS A 277 4.08 -38.85 19.92
C LYS A 277 4.96 -38.56 18.69
N ILE A 278 5.35 -37.30 18.47
CA ILE A 278 6.20 -36.91 17.33
C ILE A 278 7.65 -36.70 17.76
N SER A 279 8.58 -37.03 16.86
CA SER A 279 10.00 -36.75 17.07
C SER A 279 10.30 -35.25 16.93
N GLU A 280 11.41 -34.78 17.49
CA GLU A 280 11.85 -33.38 17.34
C GLU A 280 12.02 -32.98 15.88
N LYS A 281 12.58 -33.87 15.05
CA LYS A 281 12.75 -33.64 13.61
C LYS A 281 11.41 -33.52 12.90
N GLU A 282 10.48 -34.44 13.15
CA GLU A 282 9.14 -34.40 12.58
C GLU A 282 8.39 -33.13 13.00
N LYS A 283 8.54 -32.72 14.27
CA LYS A 283 7.99 -31.45 14.77
C LYS A 283 8.59 -30.25 14.04
N ALA A 284 9.91 -30.21 13.86
CA ALA A 284 10.58 -29.11 13.17
C ALA A 284 10.14 -28.98 11.70
N ASP A 285 10.03 -30.11 11.00
CA ASP A 285 9.53 -30.16 9.61
C ASP A 285 8.07 -29.66 9.53
N MET A 286 7.23 -30.09 10.48
CA MET A 286 5.84 -29.67 10.57
C MET A 286 5.72 -28.17 10.89
N ASP A 287 6.46 -27.68 11.88
CA ASP A 287 6.51 -26.26 12.26
C ASP A 287 6.94 -25.39 11.07
N GLN A 288 7.90 -25.85 10.26
CA GLN A 288 8.32 -25.17 9.05
C GLN A 288 7.19 -25.13 8.00
N ASN A 289 6.45 -26.23 7.85
CA ASN A 289 5.32 -26.27 6.92
C ASN A 289 4.14 -25.40 7.41
N ILE A 290 3.90 -25.31 8.72
CA ILE A 290 2.90 -24.39 9.30
C ILE A 290 3.30 -22.93 9.04
N ALA A 291 4.58 -22.59 9.21
CA ALA A 291 5.07 -21.24 8.91
C ALA A 291 4.90 -20.88 7.42
N LYS A 292 5.21 -21.82 6.50
CA LYS A 292 4.96 -21.63 5.06
C LYS A 292 3.46 -21.50 4.76
N LEU A 293 2.61 -22.29 5.43
CA LEU A 293 1.16 -22.20 5.27
C LEU A 293 0.64 -20.84 5.73
N ASN A 294 1.15 -20.32 6.86
CA ASN A 294 0.82 -18.99 7.35
C ASN A 294 1.08 -17.93 6.28
N ASP A 295 2.27 -17.96 5.70
CA ASP A 295 2.69 -16.99 4.71
C ASP A 295 1.83 -17.08 3.44
N ASN A 296 1.61 -18.30 2.95
CA ASN A 296 0.81 -18.55 1.76
C ASN A 296 -0.67 -18.20 1.94
N LEU A 297 -1.24 -18.38 3.14
CA LEU A 297 -2.63 -18.00 3.43
C LEU A 297 -2.78 -16.47 3.51
N ASN A 298 -1.83 -15.77 4.11
CA ASN A 298 -1.84 -14.30 4.12
C ASN A 298 -1.70 -13.73 2.70
N GLU A 299 -0.81 -14.29 1.89
CA GLU A 299 -0.69 -13.93 0.46
C GLU A 299 -2.00 -14.20 -0.29
N TYR A 300 -2.61 -15.37 -0.08
CA TYR A 300 -3.87 -15.76 -0.72
C TYR A 300 -5.03 -14.83 -0.34
N ALA A 301 -5.19 -14.51 0.93
CA ALA A 301 -6.26 -13.64 1.42
C ALA A 301 -6.21 -12.26 0.74
N ILE A 302 -5.03 -11.62 0.75
CA ILE A 302 -4.84 -10.31 0.13
C ILE A 302 -5.01 -10.41 -1.39
N TYR A 303 -4.51 -11.48 -2.03
CA TYR A 303 -4.72 -11.69 -3.46
C TYR A 303 -6.21 -11.79 -3.81
N CYS A 304 -7.03 -12.47 -3.02
CA CYS A 304 -8.47 -12.54 -3.26
C CYS A 304 -9.14 -11.16 -3.28
N GLU A 305 -8.68 -10.21 -2.45
CA GLU A 305 -9.19 -8.83 -2.48
C GLU A 305 -8.91 -8.13 -3.82
N TYR A 306 -7.77 -8.45 -4.44
CA TYR A 306 -7.26 -7.81 -5.67
C TYR A 306 -7.43 -8.65 -6.94
N LYS A 307 -8.00 -9.86 -6.84
CA LYS A 307 -8.22 -10.78 -7.96
C LYS A 307 -8.96 -10.13 -9.13
N PHE A 308 -9.89 -9.21 -8.83
CA PHE A 308 -10.64 -8.47 -9.86
C PHE A 308 -9.74 -7.70 -10.85
N LEU A 309 -8.57 -7.23 -10.42
CA LEU A 309 -7.60 -6.56 -11.32
C LEU A 309 -6.98 -7.55 -12.30
N VAL A 310 -6.67 -8.76 -11.82
CA VAL A 310 -6.13 -9.84 -12.65
C VAL A 310 -7.19 -10.29 -13.65
N ASP A 311 -8.42 -10.52 -13.19
CA ASP A 311 -9.53 -10.94 -14.04
C ASP A 311 -9.78 -9.94 -15.19
N GLU A 312 -9.78 -8.63 -14.89
CA GLU A 312 -9.98 -7.58 -15.89
C GLU A 312 -8.85 -7.54 -16.93
N ILE A 313 -7.59 -7.70 -16.54
CA ILE A 313 -6.47 -7.79 -17.49
C ILE A 313 -6.60 -9.03 -18.38
N LEU A 314 -6.98 -10.18 -17.80
CA LEU A 314 -7.14 -11.42 -18.56
C LEU A 314 -8.31 -11.34 -19.54
N GLU A 315 -9.42 -10.69 -19.17
CA GLU A 315 -10.54 -10.40 -20.06
C GLU A 315 -10.08 -9.53 -21.25
N LEU A 316 -9.43 -8.39 -20.97
CA LEU A 316 -8.89 -7.49 -21.99
C LEU A 316 -7.88 -8.19 -22.91
N ARG A 317 -7.05 -9.09 -22.37
CA ARG A 317 -6.11 -9.89 -23.15
C ARG A 317 -6.85 -10.75 -24.18
N GLN A 318 -7.91 -11.43 -23.77
CA GLN A 318 -8.69 -12.29 -24.66
C GLN A 318 -9.40 -11.50 -25.75
N GLU A 319 -9.96 -10.32 -25.41
CA GLU A 319 -10.55 -9.42 -26.39
C GLU A 319 -9.52 -8.95 -27.44
N GLU A 320 -8.35 -8.53 -26.98
CA GLU A 320 -7.31 -7.99 -27.87
C GLU A 320 -6.67 -9.08 -28.75
N LEU A 321 -6.51 -10.30 -28.24
CA LEU A 321 -6.06 -11.43 -29.05
C LEU A 321 -7.05 -11.75 -30.19
N LYS A 322 -8.36 -11.81 -29.88
CA LYS A 322 -9.41 -12.00 -30.90
C LYS A 322 -9.40 -10.88 -31.93
N LYS A 323 -9.31 -9.63 -31.49
CA LYS A 323 -9.21 -8.45 -32.37
C LYS A 323 -7.97 -8.53 -33.28
N ASN A 324 -6.83 -8.96 -32.77
CA ASN A 324 -5.61 -9.13 -33.54
C ASN A 324 -5.71 -10.23 -34.61
N GLU A 325 -6.37 -11.35 -34.31
CA GLU A 325 -6.66 -12.40 -35.28
C GLU A 325 -7.62 -11.92 -36.38
N GLU A 326 -8.67 -11.19 -36.00
CA GLU A 326 -9.58 -10.58 -36.97
C GLU A 326 -8.87 -9.56 -37.87
N ASN A 327 -8.01 -8.71 -37.30
CA ASN A 327 -7.25 -7.74 -38.08
C ASN A 327 -6.28 -8.39 -39.06
N LYS A 328 -5.63 -9.50 -38.68
CA LYS A 328 -4.81 -10.33 -39.57
C LYS A 328 -5.63 -10.89 -40.73
N SER A 329 -6.82 -11.45 -40.46
CA SER A 329 -7.70 -11.99 -41.51
C SER A 329 -8.23 -10.90 -42.46
N LYS A 330 -8.58 -9.71 -41.93
CA LYS A 330 -9.06 -8.54 -42.69
C LYS A 330 -7.94 -7.74 -43.37
N LYS A 331 -6.66 -8.11 -43.19
CA LYS A 331 -5.47 -7.39 -43.71
C LYS A 331 -5.46 -5.89 -43.36
N VAL A 332 -5.85 -5.57 -42.13
CA VAL A 332 -5.85 -4.20 -41.62
C VAL A 332 -4.43 -3.65 -41.60
N LYS A 333 -4.21 -2.47 -42.21
CA LYS A 333 -2.87 -1.86 -42.35
C LYS A 333 -2.43 -0.99 -41.19
N LYS A 334 -3.38 -0.49 -40.39
CA LYS A 334 -3.15 0.41 -39.26
C LYS A 334 -4.00 -0.04 -38.09
N THR A 335 -3.38 -0.18 -36.93
CA THR A 335 -4.08 -0.50 -35.69
C THR A 335 -4.82 0.74 -35.16
N ASP A 336 -5.75 0.55 -34.23
CA ASP A 336 -6.44 1.67 -33.58
C ASP A 336 -5.48 2.60 -32.82
N TYR A 337 -4.39 2.03 -32.29
CA TYR A 337 -3.26 2.78 -31.76
C TYR A 337 -2.62 3.70 -32.81
N ASP A 338 -2.31 3.18 -34.00
CA ASP A 338 -1.70 3.96 -35.09
C ASP A 338 -2.64 5.09 -35.55
N LEU A 339 -3.94 4.78 -35.68
CA LEU A 339 -4.97 5.74 -36.05
C LEU A 339 -5.08 6.87 -35.01
N SER A 340 -5.09 6.52 -33.72
CA SER A 340 -5.14 7.50 -32.62
C SER A 340 -3.94 8.44 -32.66
N LYS A 341 -2.72 7.90 -32.82
CA LYS A 341 -1.49 8.73 -32.95
C LYS A 341 -1.54 9.67 -34.15
N GLU A 342 -2.01 9.19 -35.30
CA GLU A 342 -2.16 10.03 -36.50
C GLU A 342 -3.20 11.14 -36.32
N ASN A 343 -4.33 10.84 -35.70
CA ASN A 343 -5.38 11.81 -35.41
C ASN A 343 -4.90 12.88 -34.44
N ILE A 344 -4.25 12.48 -33.34
CA ILE A 344 -3.64 13.40 -32.38
C ILE A 344 -2.69 14.37 -33.10
N LYS A 345 -1.81 13.87 -33.97
CA LYS A 345 -0.88 14.72 -34.74
C LYS A 345 -1.61 15.71 -35.64
N LYS A 346 -2.67 15.28 -36.33
CA LYS A 346 -3.48 16.15 -37.22
C LYS A 346 -4.20 17.24 -36.42
N ILE A 347 -4.90 16.85 -35.35
CA ILE A 347 -5.69 17.77 -34.51
C ILE A 347 -4.77 18.82 -33.87
N LYS A 348 -3.62 18.41 -33.30
CA LYS A 348 -2.61 19.34 -32.76
C LYS A 348 -2.17 20.37 -33.82
N SER A 349 -1.79 19.90 -35.01
CA SER A 349 -1.35 20.79 -36.08
C SER A 349 -2.42 21.81 -36.44
N GLU A 350 -3.70 21.41 -36.46
CA GLU A 350 -4.82 22.32 -36.73
C GLU A 350 -5.05 23.32 -35.59
N ILE A 351 -5.01 22.89 -34.33
CA ILE A 351 -5.11 23.77 -33.15
C ILE A 351 -4.05 24.89 -33.23
N PHE A 352 -2.78 24.56 -33.45
CA PHE A 352 -1.71 25.55 -33.50
C PHE A 352 -1.76 26.45 -34.73
N LYS A 353 -2.27 25.94 -35.87
CA LYS A 353 -2.58 26.79 -37.04
C LYS A 353 -3.65 27.83 -36.71
N ILE A 354 -4.68 27.43 -35.95
CA ILE A 354 -5.77 28.34 -35.53
C ILE A 354 -5.24 29.35 -34.51
N ASN A 355 -4.45 28.93 -33.51
CA ASN A 355 -3.82 29.85 -32.55
C ASN A 355 -3.01 30.94 -33.29
N GLY A 356 -2.20 30.55 -34.28
CA GLY A 356 -1.45 31.50 -35.12
C GLY A 356 -2.32 32.43 -35.98
N LYS A 357 -3.60 32.15 -36.21
CA LYS A 357 -4.55 33.09 -36.82
C LYS A 357 -5.15 34.04 -35.78
N ILE A 358 -5.49 33.52 -34.60
CA ILE A 358 -6.09 34.29 -33.49
C ILE A 358 -5.10 35.34 -32.96
N ASP A 359 -3.81 34.99 -32.90
CA ASP A 359 -2.74 35.84 -32.37
C ASP A 359 -2.25 36.93 -33.33
N LYS A 360 -2.62 36.86 -34.62
CA LYS A 360 -2.20 37.88 -35.59
C LYS A 360 -2.90 39.21 -35.27
N PRO A 361 -2.16 40.30 -35.00
CA PRO A 361 -2.78 41.61 -34.86
C PRO A 361 -3.47 41.96 -36.18
N SER A 362 -4.71 42.43 -36.10
CA SER A 362 -5.48 42.85 -37.27
C SER A 362 -4.76 44.04 -37.93
N LYS A 363 -3.89 43.77 -38.92
CA LYS A 363 -3.36 44.82 -39.80
C LYS A 363 -4.47 45.28 -40.75
N GLY A 364 -5.31 46.18 -40.26
CA GLY A 364 -6.21 46.96 -41.11
C GLY A 364 -5.54 48.29 -41.47
N LEU A 365 -5.09 48.43 -42.71
CA LEU A 365 -5.08 49.75 -43.34
C LEU A 365 -6.57 50.19 -43.39
N PHE A 366 -6.90 51.29 -42.73
CA PHE A 366 -8.24 51.87 -42.61
C PHE A 366 -9.22 51.14 -41.66
N GLY A 367 -9.04 51.33 -40.36
CA GLY A 367 -10.07 51.86 -39.44
C GLY A 367 -11.47 51.21 -39.29
N LEU A 368 -11.80 50.10 -39.94
CA LEU A 368 -13.12 49.47 -39.85
C LEU A 368 -13.12 48.31 -38.84
N LYS A 369 -13.49 48.62 -37.59
CA LYS A 369 -13.88 47.64 -36.56
C LYS A 369 -15.36 47.27 -36.73
N SER A 370 -15.69 46.16 -37.41
CA SER A 370 -16.96 45.44 -37.15
C SER A 370 -17.12 44.04 -37.74
N SER A 371 -16.21 43.51 -38.60
CA SER A 371 -16.32 42.14 -39.15
C SER A 371 -15.28 41.13 -38.64
N ASN A 372 -14.24 41.59 -37.92
CA ASN A 372 -13.13 40.74 -37.46
C ASN A 372 -13.46 39.92 -36.20
N ASP A 373 -14.29 40.43 -35.29
CA ASP A 373 -14.56 39.77 -34.01
C ASP A 373 -15.39 38.49 -34.16
N LYS A 374 -16.38 38.50 -35.08
CA LYS A 374 -17.19 37.30 -35.37
C LYS A 374 -16.33 36.17 -35.93
N LYS A 375 -15.46 36.47 -36.90
CA LYS A 375 -14.54 35.50 -37.50
C LYS A 375 -13.51 34.97 -36.48
N LYS A 376 -13.03 35.83 -35.60
CA LYS A 376 -12.14 35.44 -34.50
C LYS A 376 -12.85 34.50 -33.52
N ASN A 377 -14.10 34.81 -33.15
CA ASN A 377 -14.91 33.96 -32.27
C ASN A 377 -15.24 32.60 -32.90
N GLU A 378 -15.50 32.56 -34.21
CA GLU A 378 -15.69 31.31 -34.96
C GLU A 378 -14.42 30.44 -34.95
N GLU A 379 -13.24 31.02 -35.15
CA GLU A 379 -11.96 30.30 -35.07
C GLU A 379 -11.67 29.83 -33.62
N ILE A 380 -11.97 30.64 -32.59
CA ILE A 380 -11.87 30.24 -31.17
C ILE A 380 -12.78 29.04 -30.88
N LEU A 381 -14.05 29.08 -31.31
CA LEU A 381 -14.99 27.98 -31.12
C LEU A 381 -14.51 26.72 -31.82
N LYS A 382 -14.01 26.84 -33.06
CA LYS A 382 -13.45 25.72 -33.82
C LYS A 382 -12.28 25.08 -33.07
N ARG A 383 -11.34 25.88 -32.55
CA ARG A 383 -10.22 25.36 -31.76
C ARG A 383 -10.70 24.67 -30.48
N ASN A 384 -11.62 25.27 -29.74
CA ASN A 384 -12.13 24.69 -28.50
C ASN A 384 -12.75 23.29 -28.77
N ASN A 385 -13.53 23.14 -29.84
CA ASN A 385 -14.04 21.83 -30.25
C ASN A 385 -12.93 20.82 -30.60
N LEU A 386 -11.89 21.27 -31.32
CA LEU A 386 -10.72 20.43 -31.61
C LEU A 386 -9.97 19.99 -30.35
N ILE A 387 -9.93 20.82 -29.30
CA ILE A 387 -9.33 20.45 -28.01
C ILE A 387 -10.17 19.37 -27.32
N LEU A 388 -11.50 19.44 -27.39
CA LEU A 388 -12.38 18.38 -26.87
C LEU A 388 -12.16 17.06 -27.62
N ASP A 389 -12.01 17.11 -28.95
CA ASP A 389 -11.72 15.92 -29.75
C ASP A 389 -10.32 15.37 -29.46
N LEU A 390 -9.33 16.26 -29.28
CA LEU A 390 -7.97 15.86 -28.88
C LEU A 390 -7.97 15.13 -27.53
N LYS A 391 -8.77 15.58 -26.56
CA LYS A 391 -8.97 14.86 -25.29
C LYS A 391 -9.49 13.45 -25.52
N LYS A 392 -10.50 13.26 -26.37
CA LYS A 392 -11.06 11.92 -26.67
C LYS A 392 -10.01 11.01 -27.29
N GLU A 393 -9.25 11.51 -28.26
CA GLU A 393 -8.18 10.73 -28.90
C GLU A 393 -7.08 10.35 -27.90
N TYR A 394 -6.73 11.23 -26.95
CA TYR A 394 -5.79 10.88 -25.89
C TYR A 394 -6.30 9.77 -24.97
N LEU A 395 -7.58 9.82 -24.56
CA LEU A 395 -8.19 8.77 -23.73
C LEU A 395 -8.27 7.43 -24.47
N GLN A 396 -8.55 7.48 -25.78
CA GLN A 396 -8.52 6.31 -26.64
C GLN A 396 -7.10 5.74 -26.75
N LEU A 397 -6.10 6.60 -26.97
CA LEU A 397 -4.70 6.19 -27.04
C LEU A 397 -4.26 5.50 -25.73
N ASP A 398 -4.61 6.05 -24.57
CA ASP A 398 -4.28 5.44 -23.27
C ASP A 398 -4.90 4.05 -23.11
N THR A 399 -6.11 3.83 -23.65
CA THR A 399 -6.78 2.52 -23.67
C THR A 399 -6.05 1.53 -24.58
N GLU A 400 -5.68 1.96 -25.79
CA GLU A 400 -4.97 1.11 -26.75
C GLU A 400 -3.52 0.80 -26.29
N ILE A 401 -2.85 1.73 -25.60
CA ILE A 401 -1.53 1.50 -24.99
C ILE A 401 -1.60 0.32 -24.01
N ILE A 402 -2.57 0.32 -23.09
CA ILE A 402 -2.73 -0.74 -22.11
C ILE A 402 -3.00 -2.07 -22.81
N ARG A 403 -3.92 -2.11 -23.78
CA ARG A 403 -4.24 -3.32 -24.56
C ARG A 403 -3.01 -3.91 -25.24
N GLN A 404 -2.22 -3.08 -25.93
CA GLN A 404 -0.96 -3.53 -26.55
C GLN A 404 0.04 -4.05 -25.51
N LYS A 405 0.20 -3.34 -24.39
CA LYS A 405 1.11 -3.75 -23.31
C LYS A 405 0.69 -5.07 -22.66
N ILE A 406 -0.61 -5.35 -22.55
CA ILE A 406 -1.12 -6.62 -22.06
C ILE A 406 -0.66 -7.76 -22.98
N VAL A 407 -0.94 -7.68 -24.28
CA VAL A 407 -0.58 -8.78 -25.21
C VAL A 407 0.93 -8.91 -25.46
N GLN A 408 1.70 -7.83 -25.25
CA GLN A 408 3.16 -7.83 -25.38
C GLN A 408 3.87 -8.46 -24.17
N ASN A 409 3.33 -8.29 -22.96
CA ASN A 409 4.02 -8.68 -21.73
C ASN A 409 3.37 -9.86 -21.00
N ILE A 410 2.13 -10.22 -21.36
CA ILE A 410 1.39 -11.32 -20.72
C ILE A 410 1.13 -12.43 -21.74
N ASP A 411 1.71 -13.60 -21.48
CA ASP A 411 1.49 -14.83 -22.21
C ASP A 411 1.02 -15.96 -21.28
N GLU A 412 0.79 -17.14 -21.84
CA GLU A 412 0.29 -18.30 -21.09
C GLU A 412 1.22 -18.77 -19.96
N THR A 413 2.50 -18.38 -20.01
CA THR A 413 3.53 -18.70 -19.03
C THR A 413 3.73 -17.60 -17.97
N SER A 414 3.08 -16.45 -18.13
CA SER A 414 3.05 -15.40 -17.12
C SER A 414 2.40 -15.89 -15.83
N SER A 415 2.94 -15.46 -14.69
CA SER A 415 2.36 -15.72 -13.38
C SER A 415 1.19 -14.78 -13.08
N LEU A 416 0.36 -15.13 -12.08
CA LEU A 416 -0.66 -14.22 -11.56
C LEU A 416 -0.04 -12.92 -11.01
N LEU A 417 1.18 -13.00 -10.45
CA LEU A 417 1.92 -11.82 -10.00
C LEU A 417 2.30 -10.90 -11.17
N ASP A 418 2.73 -11.44 -12.31
CA ASP A 418 3.11 -10.63 -13.48
C ASP A 418 1.90 -9.83 -13.99
N VAL A 419 0.73 -10.46 -14.02
CA VAL A 419 -0.53 -9.80 -14.39
C VAL A 419 -0.87 -8.68 -13.40
N LEU A 420 -0.76 -8.94 -12.11
CA LEU A 420 -1.05 -7.96 -11.06
C LEU A 420 -0.06 -6.78 -11.08
N LYS A 421 1.23 -7.03 -11.30
CA LYS A 421 2.27 -6.00 -11.50
C LYS A 421 1.93 -5.11 -12.70
N LEU A 422 1.54 -5.71 -13.82
CA LEU A 422 1.12 -4.96 -15.01
C LEU A 422 -0.09 -4.08 -14.70
N ALA A 423 -1.14 -4.62 -14.07
CA ALA A 423 -2.32 -3.86 -13.67
C ALA A 423 -1.95 -2.65 -12.79
N SER A 424 -1.07 -2.87 -11.79
CA SER A 424 -0.69 -1.84 -10.82
C SER A 424 0.11 -0.67 -11.40
N SER A 425 0.68 -0.87 -12.59
CA SER A 425 1.49 0.12 -13.29
C SER A 425 0.66 1.26 -13.84
N TYR A 426 -0.64 1.05 -14.11
CA TYR A 426 -1.51 2.05 -14.75
C TYR A 426 -2.60 2.53 -13.79
N TYR A 427 -2.45 3.75 -13.24
CA TYR A 427 -3.41 4.30 -12.28
C TYR A 427 -4.83 4.36 -12.82
N GLY A 428 -4.99 4.88 -14.05
CA GLY A 428 -6.31 5.01 -14.69
C GLY A 428 -7.00 3.66 -14.93
N PHE A 429 -6.24 2.58 -15.15
CA PHE A 429 -6.79 1.23 -15.24
C PHE A 429 -7.32 0.77 -13.88
N MET A 430 -6.49 0.81 -12.84
CA MET A 430 -6.90 0.41 -11.48
C MET A 430 -8.13 1.17 -11.03
N ALA A 431 -8.14 2.49 -11.23
CA ALA A 431 -9.28 3.32 -10.84
C ALA A 431 -10.58 2.89 -11.54
N ARG A 432 -10.53 2.59 -12.85
CA ARG A 432 -11.72 2.08 -13.57
C ARG A 432 -12.16 0.71 -13.07
N ALA A 433 -11.23 -0.21 -12.84
CA ALA A 433 -11.55 -1.54 -12.31
C ALA A 433 -12.15 -1.46 -10.90
N MET A 434 -11.65 -0.56 -10.04
CA MET A 434 -12.19 -0.31 -8.70
C MET A 434 -13.59 0.29 -8.76
N ILE A 435 -13.85 1.25 -9.65
CA ILE A 435 -15.19 1.81 -9.88
C ILE A 435 -16.16 0.74 -10.40
N LYS A 436 -15.72 -0.15 -11.29
CA LYS A 436 -16.53 -1.29 -11.78
C LYS A 436 -16.90 -2.26 -10.64
N LYS A 437 -16.01 -2.44 -9.66
CA LYS A 437 -16.25 -3.28 -8.47
C LYS A 437 -17.15 -2.59 -7.44
N ASN A 438 -16.99 -1.29 -7.25
CA ASN A 438 -17.78 -0.47 -6.32
C ASN A 438 -18.04 0.91 -6.94
N GLU A 439 -19.25 1.13 -7.44
CA GLU A 439 -19.63 2.39 -8.11
C GLU A 439 -19.62 3.61 -7.17
N GLU A 440 -19.75 3.38 -5.86
CA GLU A 440 -19.79 4.43 -4.83
C GLU A 440 -18.41 4.83 -4.30
N ILE A 441 -17.33 4.17 -4.75
CA ILE A 441 -15.98 4.47 -4.28
C ILE A 441 -15.59 5.91 -4.58
N THR A 442 -15.07 6.61 -3.57
CA THR A 442 -14.58 7.98 -3.70
C THR A 442 -13.16 8.02 -4.28
N ASP A 443 -12.78 9.15 -4.88
CA ASP A 443 -11.42 9.34 -5.39
C ASP A 443 -10.33 9.17 -4.32
N LYS A 444 -10.65 9.51 -3.07
CA LYS A 444 -9.73 9.35 -1.94
C LYS A 444 -9.51 7.87 -1.64
N GLU A 445 -10.58 7.09 -1.57
CA GLU A 445 -10.53 5.64 -1.37
C GLU A 445 -9.82 4.94 -2.53
N ILE A 446 -10.06 5.35 -3.79
CA ILE A 446 -9.28 4.85 -4.94
C ILE A 446 -7.77 5.07 -4.71
N GLY A 447 -7.37 6.27 -4.27
CA GLY A 447 -5.97 6.58 -4.00
C GLY A 447 -5.37 5.71 -2.87
N GLU A 448 -6.14 5.43 -1.83
CA GLU A 448 -5.75 4.56 -0.71
C GLU A 448 -5.64 3.09 -1.14
N GLU A 449 -6.61 2.57 -1.89
CA GLU A 449 -6.61 1.20 -2.41
C GLU A 449 -5.47 0.98 -3.42
N VAL A 450 -5.22 1.93 -4.33
CA VAL A 450 -4.06 1.87 -5.23
C VAL A 450 -2.75 1.80 -4.45
N LYS A 451 -2.64 2.55 -3.35
CA LYS A 451 -1.46 2.48 -2.49
C LYS A 451 -1.33 1.08 -1.86
N LYS A 452 -2.40 0.53 -1.29
CA LYS A 452 -2.38 -0.82 -0.69
C LYS A 452 -1.98 -1.90 -1.69
N VAL A 453 -2.51 -1.87 -2.91
CA VAL A 453 -2.13 -2.81 -3.99
C VAL A 453 -0.63 -2.70 -4.31
N ARG A 454 -0.12 -1.47 -4.47
CA ARG A 454 1.30 -1.24 -4.78
C ARG A 454 2.21 -1.63 -3.62
N ASP A 455 1.81 -1.36 -2.38
CA ASP A 455 2.57 -1.74 -1.19
C ASP A 455 2.61 -3.26 -1.05
N PHE A 456 1.49 -3.95 -1.30
CA PHE A 456 1.45 -5.41 -1.36
C PHE A 456 2.43 -5.97 -2.40
N ILE A 457 2.46 -5.40 -3.61
CA ILE A 457 3.38 -5.83 -4.69
C ILE A 457 4.84 -5.52 -4.34
N ASN A 458 5.12 -4.36 -3.74
CA ASN A 458 6.49 -3.88 -3.57
C ASN A 458 7.17 -4.39 -2.30
N PHE A 459 6.40 -4.78 -1.28
CA PHE A 459 6.90 -5.12 0.05
C PHE A 459 6.50 -6.52 0.53
N SER A 460 6.02 -7.39 -0.37
CA SER A 460 5.73 -8.80 -0.05
C SER A 460 6.71 -9.76 -0.70
N ASP A 461 6.89 -10.91 -0.04
CA ASP A 461 7.55 -12.09 -0.61
C ASP A 461 6.50 -13.05 -1.17
N PHE A 462 6.33 -13.06 -2.48
CA PHE A 462 5.33 -13.89 -3.15
C PHE A 462 5.82 -15.32 -3.37
N LYS A 463 5.12 -16.29 -2.79
CA LYS A 463 5.39 -17.72 -2.94
C LYS A 463 4.30 -18.44 -3.73
N VAL A 464 3.07 -17.94 -3.71
CA VAL A 464 1.93 -18.58 -4.38
C VAL A 464 1.72 -17.97 -5.76
N ILE A 465 1.34 -16.70 -5.85
CA ILE A 465 0.89 -16.08 -7.10
C ILE A 465 2.02 -15.84 -8.10
N ASN A 466 3.27 -15.83 -7.64
CA ASN A 466 4.45 -15.80 -8.51
C ASN A 466 4.70 -17.15 -9.22
N ASN A 467 4.19 -18.25 -8.67
CA ASN A 467 4.46 -19.61 -9.17
C ASN A 467 3.24 -20.23 -9.89
N VAL A 468 2.06 -19.62 -9.79
CA VAL A 468 0.85 -20.08 -10.50
C VAL A 468 0.73 -19.31 -11.81
N LYS A 469 0.60 -20.04 -12.91
CA LYS A 469 0.54 -19.47 -14.27
C LYS A 469 -0.88 -19.16 -14.66
N ILE A 470 -1.07 -18.20 -15.56
CA ILE A 470 -2.42 -17.86 -16.04
C ILE A 470 -3.08 -19.00 -16.84
N SER A 471 -2.27 -19.92 -17.39
CA SER A 471 -2.75 -21.12 -18.07
C SER A 471 -3.21 -22.22 -17.11
N ASP A 472 -2.89 -22.10 -15.80
CA ASP A 472 -3.38 -23.04 -14.80
C ASP A 472 -4.88 -22.84 -14.58
N THR A 473 -5.68 -23.79 -15.06
CA THR A 473 -7.14 -23.77 -14.90
C THR A 473 -7.60 -24.19 -13.50
N LYS A 474 -6.66 -24.63 -12.67
CA LYS A 474 -6.95 -25.11 -11.32
C LYS A 474 -7.08 -23.92 -10.37
N ASP A 475 -8.18 -23.90 -9.63
CA ASP A 475 -8.44 -22.87 -8.62
C ASP A 475 -7.31 -22.78 -7.57
N LEU A 476 -6.95 -21.55 -7.20
CA LEU A 476 -5.79 -21.27 -6.35
C LEU A 476 -5.93 -21.87 -4.95
N ALA A 477 -7.14 -21.87 -4.38
CA ALA A 477 -7.38 -22.51 -3.09
C ALA A 477 -7.13 -24.03 -3.18
N VAL A 478 -7.53 -24.65 -4.29
CA VAL A 478 -7.27 -26.08 -4.51
C VAL A 478 -5.78 -26.37 -4.64
N ILE A 479 -5.01 -25.51 -5.32
CA ILE A 479 -3.54 -25.63 -5.42
C ILE A 479 -2.90 -25.57 -4.02
N ILE A 480 -3.25 -24.57 -3.21
CA ILE A 480 -2.70 -24.40 -1.85
C ILE A 480 -3.09 -25.60 -0.97
N LYS A 481 -4.38 -25.95 -0.95
CA LYS A 481 -4.92 -27.07 -0.18
C LYS A 481 -4.21 -28.39 -0.52
N ASP A 482 -4.12 -28.75 -1.80
CA ASP A 482 -3.49 -30.02 -2.21
C ASP A 482 -2.00 -30.06 -1.82
N LYS A 483 -1.27 -28.95 -1.98
CA LYS A 483 0.12 -28.84 -1.54
C LYS A 483 0.26 -29.15 -0.05
N TYR A 484 -0.49 -28.46 0.81
CA TYR A 484 -0.33 -28.61 2.26
C TYR A 484 -0.89 -29.93 2.79
N LYS A 485 -1.87 -30.52 2.12
CA LYS A 485 -2.31 -31.90 2.40
C LYS A 485 -1.19 -32.93 2.17
N LEU A 486 -0.39 -32.76 1.11
CA LEU A 486 0.79 -33.61 0.86
C LEU A 486 1.86 -33.45 1.95
N PHE A 487 1.93 -32.30 2.61
CA PHE A 487 2.79 -32.04 3.77
C PHE A 487 2.16 -32.44 5.12
N GLY A 488 1.05 -33.18 5.12
CA GLY A 488 0.41 -33.72 6.32
C GLY A 488 -0.51 -32.74 7.06
N MET A 489 -0.81 -31.57 6.48
CA MET A 489 -1.72 -30.61 7.09
C MET A 489 -3.18 -30.99 6.86
N GLN A 490 -4.00 -30.73 7.87
CA GLN A 490 -5.45 -30.88 7.81
C GLN A 490 -6.06 -29.59 7.25
N VAL A 491 -6.00 -29.48 5.92
CA VAL A 491 -6.67 -28.42 5.18
C VAL A 491 -7.61 -29.01 4.14
N SER A 492 -8.79 -28.43 4.03
CA SER A 492 -9.86 -28.81 3.13
C SER A 492 -10.25 -27.63 2.24
N LYS A 493 -11.12 -27.86 1.25
CA LYS A 493 -11.54 -26.78 0.33
C LYS A 493 -12.41 -25.76 1.06
N GLU A 494 -13.21 -26.23 2.01
CA GLU A 494 -14.10 -25.44 2.86
C GLU A 494 -13.32 -24.42 3.68
N ASN A 495 -12.07 -24.72 4.07
CA ASN A 495 -11.25 -23.76 4.83
C ASN A 495 -10.85 -22.51 4.03
N PHE A 496 -11.00 -22.50 2.71
CA PHE A 496 -10.66 -21.34 1.85
C PHE A 496 -11.89 -20.52 1.45
N GLN A 497 -13.07 -20.84 2.00
CA GLN A 497 -14.25 -19.99 1.91
C GLN A 497 -14.09 -18.76 2.82
N GLU A 498 -14.67 -17.63 2.45
CA GLU A 498 -14.51 -16.34 3.13
C GLU A 498 -14.71 -16.43 4.65
N ASP A 499 -15.81 -17.06 5.09
CA ASP A 499 -16.14 -17.25 6.52
C ASP A 499 -15.15 -18.14 7.29
N ASN A 500 -14.45 -19.05 6.60
CA ASN A 500 -13.57 -20.05 7.23
C ASN A 500 -12.08 -19.71 7.11
N LEU A 501 -11.72 -18.87 6.13
CA LEU A 501 -10.33 -18.51 5.85
C LEU A 501 -9.71 -17.74 7.02
N GLU A 502 -10.48 -16.83 7.63
CA GLU A 502 -10.01 -16.04 8.77
C GLU A 502 -9.70 -16.94 9.99
N ASP A 503 -10.55 -17.94 10.27
CA ASP A 503 -10.31 -18.91 11.35
C ASP A 503 -9.05 -19.76 11.08
N LEU A 504 -8.86 -20.23 9.84
CA LEU A 504 -7.67 -20.97 9.47
C LEU A 504 -6.40 -20.11 9.63
N ILE A 505 -6.42 -18.87 9.13
CA ILE A 505 -5.31 -17.92 9.28
C ILE A 505 -5.01 -17.72 10.76
N LYS A 506 -6.04 -17.49 11.60
CA LYS A 506 -5.87 -17.32 13.04
C LYS A 506 -5.19 -18.52 13.69
N LYS A 507 -5.67 -19.74 13.44
CA LYS A 507 -5.10 -20.98 14.00
C LYS A 507 -3.64 -21.18 13.60
N VAL A 508 -3.33 -21.04 12.32
CA VAL A 508 -1.98 -21.19 11.77
C VAL A 508 -1.03 -20.11 12.32
N LYS A 509 -1.54 -18.88 12.46
CA LYS A 509 -0.80 -17.74 13.04
C LYS A 509 -0.50 -17.94 14.52
N ILE A 510 -1.43 -18.50 15.32
CA ILE A 510 -1.19 -18.83 16.74
C ILE A 510 -0.02 -19.82 16.86
N VAL A 511 -0.03 -20.92 16.11
CA VAL A 511 1.05 -21.92 16.16
C VAL A 511 2.38 -21.34 15.69
N SER A 512 2.37 -20.58 14.59
CA SER A 512 3.57 -19.92 14.06
C SER A 512 4.18 -18.95 15.08
N ASN A 513 3.35 -18.11 15.70
CA ASN A 513 3.78 -17.13 16.70
C ASN A 513 4.27 -17.81 17.99
N TYR A 514 3.59 -18.87 18.45
CA TYR A 514 4.05 -19.64 19.59
C TYR A 514 5.47 -20.21 19.36
N ASN A 515 5.72 -20.75 18.17
CA ASN A 515 7.03 -21.24 17.78
C ASN A 515 8.08 -20.14 17.67
N ASN A 516 7.70 -18.92 17.29
CA ASN A 516 8.61 -17.76 17.25
C ASN A 516 8.91 -17.23 18.66
N ILE A 517 7.92 -17.18 19.56
CA ILE A 517 8.12 -16.83 20.97
C ILE A 517 9.15 -17.77 21.60
N LYS A 518 9.05 -19.08 21.35
CA LYS A 518 10.03 -20.07 21.82
C LYS A 518 11.47 -19.86 21.31
N LYS A 519 11.65 -19.09 20.22
CA LYS A 519 12.96 -18.71 19.69
C LYS A 519 13.44 -17.35 20.22
N SER A 520 12.56 -16.61 20.88
CA SER A 520 12.87 -15.33 21.53
C SER A 520 13.41 -15.54 22.95
N LYS A 521 13.69 -14.46 23.68
CA LYS A 521 14.11 -14.56 25.09
C LYS A 521 12.97 -14.97 26.04
N TYR A 522 11.72 -14.88 25.61
CA TYR A 522 10.56 -15.05 26.49
C TYR A 522 10.04 -16.49 26.53
N SER A 523 9.69 -16.94 27.74
CA SER A 523 8.72 -18.02 27.91
C SER A 523 7.28 -17.50 27.87
N ILE A 524 6.30 -18.40 27.74
CA ILE A 524 4.88 -18.03 27.85
C ILE A 524 4.57 -17.50 29.27
N ASP A 525 5.17 -18.10 30.29
CA ASP A 525 5.00 -17.68 31.69
C ASP A 525 5.53 -16.26 31.92
N ASP A 526 6.64 -15.89 31.28
CA ASP A 526 7.17 -14.51 31.35
C ASP A 526 6.17 -13.52 30.75
N LEU A 527 5.58 -13.85 29.60
CA LEU A 527 4.59 -12.99 28.93
C LEU A 527 3.29 -12.90 29.73
N GLU A 528 2.83 -14.00 30.33
CA GLU A 528 1.67 -14.01 31.24
C GLU A 528 1.91 -13.14 32.47
N TYR A 529 3.10 -13.24 33.06
CA TYR A 529 3.52 -12.37 34.16
C TYR A 529 3.52 -10.89 33.73
N ILE A 530 4.15 -10.56 32.61
CA ILE A 530 4.22 -9.19 32.08
C ILE A 530 2.83 -8.60 31.87
N VAL A 531 1.92 -9.34 31.21
CA VAL A 531 0.56 -8.87 30.92
C VAL A 531 -0.21 -8.63 32.21
N SER A 532 -0.11 -9.56 33.17
CA SER A 532 -0.79 -9.45 34.47
C SER A 532 -0.29 -8.26 35.28
N VAL A 533 1.03 -8.06 35.37
CA VAL A 533 1.61 -6.95 36.14
C VAL A 533 1.31 -5.60 35.48
N LYS A 534 1.30 -5.51 34.14
CA LYS A 534 0.89 -4.29 33.44
C LYS A 534 -0.53 -3.85 33.81
N GLU A 535 -1.45 -4.80 33.98
CA GLU A 535 -2.82 -4.49 34.43
C GLU A 535 -2.88 -4.08 35.90
N MET A 536 -2.02 -4.67 36.75
CA MET A 536 -1.89 -4.29 38.16
C MET A 536 -1.35 -2.87 38.32
N LEU A 537 -0.29 -2.50 37.59
CA LEU A 537 0.36 -1.18 37.67
C LEU A 537 -0.46 -0.04 37.03
N LYS A 538 -1.53 -0.36 36.30
CA LYS A 538 -2.50 0.63 35.80
C LYS A 538 -3.54 1.06 36.85
N LYS A 539 -3.71 0.26 37.92
CA LYS A 539 -4.62 0.53 39.03
C LYS A 539 -3.86 1.27 40.13
#